data_AF-A0A0L8L6Q8-F1
#
_entry.id   AF-A0A0L8L6Q8-F1
#
_cell.length_a   1.000
_cell.length_b   1.000
_cell.length_c   1.000
_cell.angle_alpha   90.00
_cell.angle_beta   90.00
_cell.angle_gamma   90.00
#
_symmetry.space_group_name_H-M   'P 1'
#
loop_
_entity.id
_entity.type
_entity.pdbx_description
1 polymer ?
#
loop_
_entity_poly.entity_id
_entity_poly.type
_entity_poly.pdbx_seq_one_letter_code
_entity_poly.pdbx_strand_id
1 'polypeptide(L)' 'MSARRAWVGDLVRDGDGRRAIVTDVRAGGTVWVLRPPTGGGPCWETDDPESLQVLAPSGGGDNR' A
#
# COMPACT_ATOMS: atom_id res chain seq x y z
N MET A 1 -7.65 10.00 -14.57
CA MET A 1 -6.44 9.18 -14.44
C MET A 1 -6.73 8.14 -13.38
N SER A 2 -6.96 6.88 -13.76
CA SER A 2 -7.22 5.82 -12.79
C SER A 2 -5.91 5.55 -12.06
N ALA A 3 -5.78 6.02 -10.83
CA ALA A 3 -4.66 5.65 -9.98
C ALA A 3 -4.66 4.12 -9.88
N ARG A 4 -3.52 3.49 -10.16
CA ARG A 4 -3.37 2.05 -9.96
C ARG A 4 -3.70 1.76 -8.50
N ARG A 5 -4.71 0.92 -8.27
CA ARG A 5 -5.08 0.46 -6.93
C ARG A 5 -3.89 -0.28 -6.33
N ALA A 6 -3.52 0.09 -5.11
CA ALA A 6 -2.42 -0.55 -4.39
C ALA A 6 -2.67 -2.05 -4.20
N TRP A 7 -1.62 -2.85 -4.30
CA TRP A 7 -1.71 -4.30 -4.10
C TRP A 7 -0.64 -4.79 -3.14
N VAL A 8 -0.80 -6.02 -2.64
CA VAL A 8 0.13 -6.66 -1.71
C VAL A 8 1.58 -6.57 -2.23
N GLY A 9 2.45 -6.07 -1.36
CA GLY A 9 3.87 -5.79 -1.58
C GLY A 9 4.17 -4.36 -2.05
N ASP A 10 3.17 -3.61 -2.55
CA ASP A 10 3.41 -2.25 -3.03
C ASP A 10 3.73 -1.30 -1.87
N LEU A 11 4.73 -0.44 -2.06
CA LEU A 11 4.99 0.70 -1.20
C LEU A 11 4.03 1.82 -1.58
N VAL A 12 3.20 2.22 -0.63
CA VAL A 12 2.18 3.25 -0.75
C VAL A 12 2.43 4.41 0.20
N ARG A 13 1.79 5.54 -0.09
CA ARG A 13 1.64 6.68 0.78
C ARG A 13 0.17 6.88 1.07
N ASP A 14 -0.21 6.98 2.35
CA ASP A 14 -1.59 7.28 2.73
C ASP A 14 -1.91 8.78 2.59
N GLY A 15 -3.17 9.15 2.82
CA GLY A 15 -3.65 10.54 2.80
C GLY A 15 -2.97 11.44 3.84
N ASP A 16 -2.50 10.89 4.95
CA ASP A 16 -1.71 11.59 5.97
C ASP A 16 -0.25 11.82 5.54
N GLY A 17 0.14 11.27 4.39
CA GLY A 17 1.48 11.37 3.84
C GLY A 17 2.48 10.37 4.43
N ARG A 18 2.02 9.38 5.19
CA ARG A 18 2.82 8.31 5.79
C ARG A 18 3.09 7.21 4.77
N ARG A 19 4.30 6.66 4.80
CA ARG A 19 4.69 5.56 3.91
C ARG A 19 4.39 4.22 4.57
N ALA A 20 3.79 3.32 3.81
CA ALA A 20 3.47 1.97 4.25
C ALA A 20 3.63 0.97 3.11
N ILE A 21 3.80 -0.29 3.45
CA ILE A 21 3.78 -1.40 2.51
C ILE A 21 2.45 -2.11 2.69
N VAL A 22 1.75 -2.37 1.59
CA VAL A 22 0.56 -3.23 1.62
C VAL A 22 1.03 -4.64 1.91
N THR A 23 0.60 -5.21 3.02
CA THR A 23 0.97 -6.58 3.42
C THR A 23 -0.12 -7.59 3.11
N ASP A 24 -1.37 -7.14 3.06
CA ASP A 24 -2.53 -7.99 2.80
C ASP A 24 -3.69 -7.13 2.27
N VAL A 25 -4.63 -7.77 1.56
CA VAL A 25 -5.88 -7.13 1.10
C VAL A 25 -7.04 -8.07 1.43
N ARG A 26 -7.90 -7.62 2.33
CA ARG A 26 -8.99 -8.38 2.95
C ARG A 26 -10.35 -7.98 2.40
N ALA A 27 -11.36 -8.68 2.89
CA ALA A 27 -12.77 -8.43 2.60
C ALA A 27 -13.08 -8.35 1.09
N GLY A 28 -12.38 -9.17 0.30
CA GLY A 28 -12.56 -9.25 -1.15
C GLY A 28 -12.00 -8.06 -1.94
N GLY A 29 -11.04 -7.30 -1.39
CA GLY A 29 -10.50 -6.12 -2.07
C GLY A 29 -11.09 -4.81 -1.60
N THR A 30 -11.52 -4.73 -0.34
CA THR A 30 -12.09 -3.51 0.27
C THR A 30 -11.29 -3.02 1.47
N VAL A 31 -10.42 -3.84 2.07
CA VAL A 31 -9.58 -3.43 3.21
C VAL A 31 -8.13 -3.75 2.93
N TRP A 32 -7.24 -2.78 3.06
CA TRP A 32 -5.79 -2.91 2.89
C TRP A 32 -5.10 -2.91 4.24
N VAL A 33 -4.26 -3.91 4.48
CA VAL A 33 -3.44 -3.99 5.69
C VAL A 33 -2.08 -3.39 5.39
N LEU A 34 -1.77 -2.30 6.08
CA LEU A 34 -0.59 -1.47 5.88
C LEU A 34 0.41 -1.67 7.01
N ARG A 35 1.69 -1.78 6.65
CA ARG A 35 2.80 -1.88 7.59
C ARG A 35 3.85 -0.80 7.33
N PRO A 36 4.38 -0.13 8.36
CA PRO A 36 5.45 0.83 8.15
C PRO A 36 6.74 0.13 7.67
N PRO A 37 7.42 0.67 6.65
CA PRO A 37 8.60 0.04 6.05
C PRO A 37 9.80 0.00 7.00
N THR A 38 9.92 0.99 7.90
CA THR A 38 11.04 1.13 8.85
C THR A 38 10.82 0.42 10.19
N GLY A 39 9.81 -0.47 10.29
CA GLY A 39 9.68 -1.42 11.40
C GLY A 39 9.37 -0.85 12.79
N GLY A 40 9.10 0.45 12.92
CA GLY A 40 8.91 1.13 14.22
C GLY A 40 7.48 1.52 14.56
N GLY A 41 6.49 1.28 13.69
CA GLY A 41 5.09 1.66 13.92
C GLY A 41 4.15 0.46 13.92
N PRO A 42 2.94 0.62 14.49
CA PRO A 42 1.90 -0.41 14.40
C PRO A 42 1.50 -0.63 12.93
N CYS A 43 0.99 -1.82 12.62
CA CYS A 43 0.24 -2.01 11.38
C CYS A 43 -1.13 -1.33 11.51
N TRP A 44 -1.69 -0.83 10.41
CA TRP A 44 -3.04 -0.28 10.37
C TRP A 44 -3.77 -0.75 9.13
N GLU A 45 -5.09 -0.64 9.16
CA GLU A 45 -5.96 -1.02 8.06
C GLU A 45 -6.57 0.24 7.46
N THR A 46 -6.84 0.22 6.14
CA THR A 46 -7.62 1.25 5.46
C THR A 46 -8.65 0.63 4.55
N ASP A 47 -9.87 1.13 4.60
CA ASP A 47 -10.96 0.82 3.69
C ASP A 47 -11.05 1.80 2.51
N ASP A 48 -10.19 2.82 2.49
CA ASP A 48 -10.07 3.79 1.40
C ASP A 48 -8.79 3.52 0.58
N PRO A 49 -8.86 2.66 -0.46
CA PRO A 49 -7.74 2.42 -1.36
C PRO A 49 -7.45 3.59 -2.31
N GLU A 50 -8.39 4.51 -2.51
CA GLU A 50 -8.22 5.64 -3.41
C GLU A 50 -7.32 6.71 -2.78
N SER A 51 -7.30 6.77 -1.45
CA SER A 51 -6.36 7.55 -0.65
C SER A 51 -4.92 7.03 -0.71
N LEU A 52 -4.71 5.79 -1.16
CA LEU A 52 -3.39 5.16 -1.23
C LEU A 52 -2.68 5.48 -2.55
N GLN A 53 -1.63 6.28 -2.46
CA GLN A 53 -0.76 6.58 -3.58
C GLN A 53 0.37 5.55 -3.67
N VAL A 54 0.37 4.71 -4.71
CA VAL A 54 1.47 3.77 -4.96
C VAL A 54 2.75 4.54 -5.31
N LEU A 55 3.77 4.42 -4.45
CA LEU A 55 5.10 5.01 -4.61
C LEU A 55 6.04 4.07 -5.38
N ALA A 56 6.04 2.78 -5.03
CA ALA A 56 6.87 1.78 -5.69
C ALA A 56 6.14 0.43 -5.73
N PRO A 57 6.01 -0.21 -6.90
CA PRO A 57 5.40 -1.53 -7.00
C PRO A 57 6.34 -2.62 -6.49
N SER A 58 5.79 -3.67 -5.87
CA SER A 58 6.57 -4.85 -5.43
C SER A 58 7.29 -5.57 -6.57
N GLY A 59 6.80 -5.42 -7.80
CA GLY A 59 7.39 -5.97 -9.03
C GLY A 59 8.30 -5.02 -9.80
N GLY A 60 8.72 -3.89 -9.24
CA GLY A 60 9.57 -2.89 -9.92
C GLY A 60 11.03 -3.31 -10.17
N GLY A 61 11.28 -4.62 -10.24
CA GLY A 61 12.57 -5.23 -10.54
C GLY A 61 12.39 -6.36 -11.55
N ASP A 62 11.85 -6.07 -12.73
CA ASP A 62 12.11 -6.88 -13.93
C ASP A 62 13.00 -6.07 -14.90
N ASN A 63 14.29 -6.29 -14.69
CA ASN A 63 15.43 -6.25 -15.60
C ASN A 63 15.17 -6.03 -17.11
N ARG A 64 15.69 -4.93 -17.66
CA ARG A 64 16.46 -4.96 -18.92
C ARG A 64 17.45 -3.81 -19.04
#